data_AF-A0A6G2V512-F1
#
_entry.id   AF-A0A6G2V512-F1
#
_cell.length_a   1.000
_cell.length_b   1.000
_cell.length_c   1.000
_cell.angle_alpha   90.00
_cell.angle_beta   90.00
_cell.angle_gamma   90.00
#
_symmetry.space_group_name_H-M   'P 1'
#
loop_
_entity.id
_entity.type
_entity.pdbx_description
1 polymer ?
#
loop_
_entity_poly.entity_id
_entity_poly.type
_entity_poly.pdbx_seq_one_letter_code
_entity_poly.pdbx_strand_id
1 'polypeptide(L)'
;MTTSHLPARSPEDVPSELWECEEEALAAAAAAGRRAAAWVRSLPGAPTACPVGAWLAGELPETIETATASLTPEECDRMDPSGVMIDGTGGVDEVTSSALLAVPCVVQDAPWLTAEQQIRLVAVASLVAGAARLLAQDPGTAIEHGQLDRMWALLDHAIV
;
A
#
# COMPACT_ATOMS: atom_id res chain seq x y z
N MET A 1 36.55 -18.25 37.28
CA MET A 1 36.26 -17.37 36.13
C MET A 1 34.77 -17.43 35.90
N THR A 2 34.05 -16.40 36.31
CA THR A 2 32.59 -16.32 36.22
C THR A 2 32.28 -15.52 34.96
N THR A 3 31.79 -16.18 33.92
CA THR A 3 31.29 -15.52 32.71
C THR A 3 29.93 -14.91 33.05
N SER A 4 29.90 -13.58 33.24
CA SER A 4 28.65 -12.83 33.31
C SER A 4 27.89 -12.98 31.99
N HIS A 5 26.81 -13.75 32.01
CA HIS A 5 25.80 -13.70 30.97
C HIS A 5 25.06 -12.36 31.10
N LEU A 6 25.38 -11.41 30.24
CA LEU A 6 24.50 -10.28 29.97
C LEU A 6 23.19 -10.84 29.37
N PRO A 7 22.01 -10.42 29.84
CA PRO A 7 20.78 -10.81 29.18
C PRO A 7 20.78 -10.24 27.76
N ALA A 8 20.38 -11.08 26.79
CA ALA A 8 20.10 -10.62 25.44
C ALA A 8 19.04 -9.52 25.55
N ARG A 9 19.34 -8.34 25.00
CA ARG A 9 18.40 -7.22 24.86
C ARG A 9 17.17 -7.76 24.15
N SER A 10 15.99 -7.61 24.76
CA SER A 10 14.73 -7.99 24.11
C SER A 10 14.64 -7.31 22.74
N PRO A 11 14.19 -8.00 21.68
CA PRO A 11 14.03 -7.40 20.35
C PRO A 11 12.97 -6.27 20.32
N GLU A 12 12.21 -6.09 21.41
CA GLU A 12 11.20 -5.05 21.58
C GLU A 12 11.76 -3.66 21.97
N ASP A 13 13.06 -3.55 22.25
CA ASP A 13 13.72 -2.30 22.71
C ASP A 13 14.68 -1.69 21.67
N VAL A 14 14.52 -2.02 20.39
CA VAL A 14 15.17 -1.29 19.29
C VAL A 14 14.19 -0.20 18.86
N PRO A 15 14.49 1.09 19.09
CA PRO A 15 13.65 2.16 18.58
C PRO A 15 13.53 2.00 17.06
N SER A 16 12.31 2.11 16.52
CA SER A 16 12.10 2.24 15.08
C SER A 16 13.08 3.28 14.53
N GLU A 17 13.85 2.92 13.50
CA GLU A 17 14.73 3.89 12.84
C GLU A 17 13.83 4.97 12.23
N LEU A 18 13.85 6.17 12.81
CA LEU A 18 13.16 7.31 12.23
C LEU A 18 14.02 7.82 11.07
N TRP A 19 13.58 7.55 9.84
CA TRP A 19 14.31 8.02 8.66
C TRP A 19 14.08 9.52 8.45
N GLU A 20 15.12 10.19 7.94
CA GLU A 20 14.97 11.56 7.47
C GLU A 20 13.89 11.57 6.37
N CYS A 21 12.87 12.42 6.53
CA CYS A 21 11.71 12.57 5.63
C CYS A 21 10.59 11.50 5.71
N GLU A 22 10.60 10.58 6.68
CA GLU A 22 9.54 9.56 6.83
C GLU A 22 8.13 10.18 6.90
N GLU A 23 7.91 11.15 7.80
CA GLU A 23 6.60 11.80 7.97
C GLU A 23 6.11 12.45 6.67
N GLU A 24 7.02 13.10 5.93
CA GLU A 24 6.69 13.73 4.65
C GLU A 24 6.33 12.69 3.59
N ALA A 25 7.09 11.59 3.50
CA ALA A 25 6.84 10.50 2.56
C ALA A 25 5.50 9.79 2.83
N LEU A 26 5.17 9.54 4.09
CA LEU A 26 3.88 8.94 4.49
C LEU A 26 2.71 9.91 4.29
N ALA A 27 2.90 11.21 4.56
CA ALA A 27 1.89 12.23 4.27
C ALA A 27 1.63 12.36 2.76
N ALA A 28 2.68 12.28 1.94
CA ALA A 28 2.58 12.26 0.49
C ALA A 28 1.82 11.02 0.00
N ALA A 29 2.07 9.84 0.60
CA ALA A 29 1.33 8.62 0.31
C ALA A 29 -0.17 8.76 0.57
N ALA A 30 -0.54 9.21 1.77
CA ALA A 30 -1.95 9.43 2.11
C ALA A 30 -2.60 10.46 1.19
N ALA A 31 -1.87 11.49 0.77
CA ALA A 31 -2.36 12.47 -0.20
C ALA A 31 -2.57 11.86 -1.59
N ALA A 32 -1.65 11.01 -2.05
CA ALA A 32 -1.74 10.31 -3.33
C ALA A 32 -2.93 9.35 -3.35
N GLY A 33 -3.16 8.60 -2.26
CA GLY A 33 -4.32 7.74 -2.10
C GLY A 33 -5.65 8.48 -2.16
N ARG A 34 -5.78 9.64 -1.49
CA ARG A 34 -6.99 10.48 -1.60
C ARG A 34 -7.26 10.94 -3.02
N ARG A 35 -6.22 11.31 -3.77
CA ARG A 35 -6.36 11.69 -5.19
C ARG A 35 -6.81 10.50 -6.05
N ALA A 36 -6.19 9.34 -5.86
CA ALA A 36 -6.56 8.13 -6.57
C ALA A 36 -8.00 7.70 -6.26
N ALA A 37 -8.41 7.73 -5.00
CA ALA A 37 -9.78 7.42 -4.60
C ALA A 37 -10.79 8.43 -5.17
N ALA A 38 -10.45 9.73 -5.20
CA ALA A 38 -11.28 10.73 -5.86
C ALA A 38 -11.43 10.47 -7.38
N TRP A 39 -10.34 10.05 -8.03
CA TRP A 39 -10.39 9.66 -9.44
C TRP A 39 -11.28 8.42 -9.67
N VAL A 40 -11.14 7.37 -8.85
CA VAL A 40 -12.00 6.17 -8.95
C VAL A 40 -13.49 6.55 -8.81
N ARG A 41 -13.82 7.41 -7.84
CA ARG A 41 -15.19 7.93 -7.65
C ARG A 41 -15.70 8.75 -8.84
N SER A 42 -14.81 9.31 -9.66
CA SER A 42 -15.16 10.09 -10.85
C SER A 42 -15.41 9.26 -12.11
N LEU A 43 -15.09 7.95 -12.08
CA LEU A 43 -15.28 7.06 -13.22
C LEU A 43 -16.77 6.91 -13.60
N PRO A 44 -17.07 6.58 -14.86
CA PRO A 44 -18.44 6.31 -15.28
C PRO A 44 -19.08 5.22 -14.42
N GLY A 45 -20.25 5.53 -13.85
CA GLY A 45 -21.06 4.56 -13.12
C GLY A 45 -21.64 3.49 -14.05
N ALA A 46 -21.93 2.33 -13.46
CA ALA A 46 -22.64 1.27 -14.19
C ALA A 46 -24.02 1.77 -14.66
N PRO A 47 -24.43 1.48 -15.91
CA PRO A 47 -25.76 1.87 -16.42
C PRO A 47 -26.92 1.26 -15.63
N THR A 48 -26.67 0.11 -14.99
CA THR A 48 -27.60 -0.62 -14.15
C THR A 48 -26.89 -1.00 -12.85
N ALA A 49 -27.62 -1.01 -11.73
CA ALA A 49 -27.07 -1.44 -10.45
C ALA A 49 -26.49 -2.87 -10.54
N CYS A 50 -25.21 -3.01 -10.20
CA CYS A 50 -24.51 -4.28 -10.17
C CYS A 50 -23.45 -4.28 -9.05
N PRO A 51 -23.04 -5.45 -8.54
CA PRO A 51 -22.05 -5.55 -7.46
C PRO A 51 -20.73 -4.82 -7.77
N VAL A 52 -20.20 -4.99 -8.98
CA VAL A 52 -18.94 -4.37 -9.42
C VAL A 52 -19.07 -2.85 -9.47
N GLY A 53 -20.21 -2.33 -9.93
CA GLY A 53 -20.48 -0.89 -9.96
C GLY A 53 -20.55 -0.28 -8.56
N ALA A 54 -21.20 -0.97 -7.62
CA ALA A 54 -21.26 -0.54 -6.22
C ALA A 54 -19.87 -0.59 -5.56
N TRP A 55 -19.11 -1.64 -5.81
CA TRP A 55 -17.77 -1.83 -5.29
C TRP A 55 -16.79 -0.76 -5.79
N LEU A 56 -16.78 -0.48 -7.09
CA LEU A 56 -15.94 0.58 -7.67
C LEU A 56 -16.33 1.97 -7.16
N ALA A 57 -17.62 2.24 -6.90
CA ALA A 57 -18.08 3.55 -6.43
C ALA A 57 -17.85 3.79 -4.93
N GLY A 58 -17.74 2.73 -4.12
CA GLY A 58 -17.66 2.81 -2.65
C GLY A 58 -16.42 2.14 -2.08
N GLU A 59 -16.43 0.81 -2.03
CA GLU A 59 -15.44 0.00 -1.31
C GLU A 59 -14.00 0.17 -1.83
N LEU A 60 -13.80 0.19 -3.16
CA LEU A 60 -12.45 0.33 -3.72
C LEU A 60 -11.80 1.69 -3.36
N PRO A 61 -12.45 2.85 -3.57
CA PRO A 61 -11.92 4.14 -3.10
C PRO A 61 -11.55 4.16 -1.62
N GLU A 62 -12.39 3.59 -0.75
CA GLU A 62 -12.13 3.50 0.70
C GLU A 62 -10.93 2.58 1.00
N THR A 63 -10.80 1.49 0.27
CA THR A 63 -9.66 0.56 0.37
C THR A 63 -8.35 1.26 -0.01
N ILE A 64 -8.35 2.05 -1.08
CA ILE A 64 -7.18 2.82 -1.53
C ILE A 64 -6.77 3.86 -0.48
N GLU A 65 -7.73 4.62 0.05
CA GLU A 65 -7.47 5.61 1.11
C GLU A 65 -6.94 4.93 2.38
N THR A 66 -7.53 3.81 2.79
CA THR A 66 -7.10 3.04 3.95
C THR A 66 -5.68 2.52 3.76
N ALA A 67 -5.41 1.83 2.64
CA ALA A 67 -4.09 1.25 2.37
C ALA A 67 -2.97 2.30 2.40
N THR A 68 -3.18 3.44 1.75
CA THR A 68 -2.17 4.51 1.66
C THR A 68 -2.01 5.30 2.96
N ALA A 69 -3.05 5.41 3.78
CA ALA A 69 -2.99 6.06 5.08
C ALA A 69 -2.39 5.15 6.17
N SER A 70 -2.49 3.83 6.00
CA SER A 70 -1.96 2.84 6.95
C SER A 70 -0.50 2.48 6.69
N LEU A 71 0.11 2.96 5.60
CA LEU A 71 1.50 2.65 5.30
C LEU A 71 2.41 2.98 6.47
N THR A 72 3.17 1.98 6.91
CA THR A 72 4.14 2.14 7.98
C THR A 72 5.38 1.29 7.69
N PRO A 73 6.58 1.83 7.93
CA PRO A 73 7.81 1.06 7.84
C PRO A 73 8.04 0.13 9.04
N GLU A 74 7.24 0.25 10.11
CA GLU A 74 7.37 -0.59 11.31
C GLU A 74 7.01 -2.06 11.04
N GLU A 75 6.14 -2.31 10.06
CA GLU A 75 5.73 -3.66 9.65
C GLU A 75 6.57 -4.17 8.46
N CYS A 76 7.90 -4.09 8.60
CA CYS A 76 8.85 -4.59 7.61
C CYS A 76 9.21 -6.08 7.79
N ASP A 77 9.76 -6.66 6.72
CA ASP A 77 10.29 -8.02 6.67
C ASP A 77 11.34 -8.15 7.78
N ARG A 78 11.16 -9.15 8.65
CA ARG A 78 12.05 -9.35 9.81
C ARG A 78 12.29 -10.82 10.10
N MET A 79 13.44 -11.10 10.69
CA MET A 79 13.76 -12.43 11.18
C MET A 79 13.14 -12.63 12.57
N ASP A 80 12.44 -13.74 12.76
CA ASP A 80 12.01 -14.16 14.09
C ASP A 80 13.20 -14.74 14.90
N PRO A 81 13.04 -14.95 16.21
CA PRO A 81 14.12 -15.51 17.05
C PRO A 81 14.57 -16.94 16.67
N SER A 82 13.77 -17.66 15.88
CA SER A 82 14.09 -19.01 15.40
C SER A 82 14.85 -19.01 14.08
N GLY A 83 15.04 -17.84 13.47
CA GLY A 83 15.69 -17.72 12.17
C GLY A 83 14.74 -17.91 10.99
N VAL A 84 13.43 -17.70 11.17
CA VAL A 84 12.43 -17.74 10.10
C VAL A 84 12.10 -16.31 9.65
N MET A 85 12.05 -16.09 8.33
CA MET A 85 11.57 -14.83 7.76
C MET A 85 10.09 -14.67 8.04
N ILE A 86 9.73 -13.52 8.61
CA ILE A 86 8.36 -13.03 8.71
C ILE A 86 8.22 -11.94 7.63
N ASP A 87 7.31 -12.15 6.69
CA ASP A 87 6.99 -11.15 5.68
C ASP A 87 6.24 -9.98 6.34
N GLY A 88 6.74 -8.78 6.12
CA GLY A 88 6.11 -7.54 6.51
C GLY A 88 4.94 -7.20 5.60
N THR A 89 4.02 -6.40 6.14
CA THR A 89 2.83 -5.93 5.42
C THR A 89 3.03 -4.51 4.85
N GLY A 90 4.04 -3.78 5.34
CA GLY A 90 4.18 -2.35 5.10
C GLY A 90 3.02 -1.52 5.65
N GLY A 91 2.28 -2.05 6.64
CA GLY A 91 1.12 -1.42 7.28
C GLY A 91 -0.24 -1.76 6.65
N VAL A 92 -0.28 -2.56 5.58
CA VAL A 92 -1.54 -2.90 4.89
C VAL A 92 -2.04 -4.26 5.36
N ASP A 93 -3.19 -4.27 6.03
CA ASP A 93 -3.81 -5.49 6.53
C ASP A 93 -4.25 -6.44 5.39
N GLU A 94 -4.48 -7.71 5.73
CA GLU A 94 -4.81 -8.76 4.76
C GLU A 94 -6.11 -8.49 4.00
N VAL A 95 -7.12 -7.86 4.63
CA VAL A 95 -8.40 -7.56 3.98
C VAL A 95 -8.20 -6.48 2.92
N THR A 96 -7.51 -5.40 3.30
CA THR A 96 -7.17 -4.30 2.40
C THR A 96 -6.29 -4.79 1.24
N SER A 97 -5.25 -5.58 1.54
CA SER A 97 -4.35 -6.17 0.54
C SER A 97 -5.11 -7.08 -0.44
N SER A 98 -5.97 -7.96 0.09
CA SER A 98 -6.78 -8.86 -0.74
C SER A 98 -7.75 -8.11 -1.66
N ALA A 99 -8.35 -7.02 -1.18
CA ALA A 99 -9.24 -6.19 -1.99
C ALA A 99 -8.50 -5.51 -3.15
N LEU A 100 -7.29 -5.00 -2.92
CA LEU A 100 -6.44 -4.45 -3.99
C LEU A 100 -6.03 -5.52 -5.00
N LEU A 101 -5.64 -6.71 -4.55
CA LEU A 101 -5.27 -7.83 -5.41
C LEU A 101 -6.44 -8.41 -6.22
N ALA A 102 -7.68 -8.17 -5.79
CA ALA A 102 -8.88 -8.59 -6.52
C ALA A 102 -9.20 -7.68 -7.73
N VAL A 103 -8.68 -6.44 -7.77
CA VAL A 103 -9.00 -5.45 -8.82
C VAL A 103 -8.85 -5.99 -10.24
N PRO A 104 -7.75 -6.70 -10.61
CA PRO A 104 -7.60 -7.22 -11.98
C PRO A 104 -8.71 -8.21 -12.39
N CYS A 105 -9.24 -8.97 -11.43
CA CYS A 105 -10.33 -9.92 -11.68
C CYS A 105 -11.68 -9.20 -11.77
N VAL A 106 -11.96 -8.32 -10.81
CA VAL A 106 -13.25 -7.62 -10.68
C VAL A 106 -13.46 -6.61 -11.82
N VAL A 107 -12.39 -5.95 -12.29
CA VAL A 107 -12.50 -4.92 -13.32
C VAL A 107 -12.91 -5.47 -14.69
N GLN A 108 -12.71 -6.77 -14.94
CA GLN A 108 -13.16 -7.43 -16.18
C GLN A 108 -14.69 -7.42 -16.30
N ASP A 109 -15.38 -7.41 -15.16
CA ASP A 109 -16.84 -7.37 -15.07
C ASP A 109 -17.40 -5.94 -15.12
N ALA A 110 -16.56 -4.95 -15.48
CA ALA A 110 -16.94 -3.55 -15.70
C ALA A 110 -16.93 -3.15 -17.19
N PRO A 111 -17.77 -3.76 -18.06
CA PRO A 111 -17.75 -3.51 -19.50
C PRO A 111 -18.21 -2.10 -19.90
N TRP A 112 -18.75 -1.32 -18.95
CA TRP A 112 -19.10 0.09 -19.16
C TRP A 112 -17.90 1.04 -19.07
N LEU A 113 -16.76 0.56 -18.55
CA LEU A 113 -15.50 1.31 -18.56
C LEU A 113 -14.74 1.04 -19.86
N THR A 114 -13.95 2.02 -20.30
CA THR A 114 -13.01 1.80 -21.41
C THR A 114 -11.88 0.89 -20.97
N ALA A 115 -11.25 0.17 -21.92
CA ALA A 115 -10.07 -0.64 -21.62
C ALA A 115 -8.96 0.16 -20.94
N GLU A 116 -8.79 1.42 -21.33
CA GLU A 116 -7.85 2.34 -20.70
C GLU A 116 -8.19 2.61 -19.22
N GLN A 117 -9.46 2.86 -18.89
CA GLN A 117 -9.90 3.04 -17.51
C GLN A 117 -9.69 1.77 -16.68
N GLN A 118 -9.97 0.60 -17.26
CA GLN A 118 -9.73 -0.69 -16.59
C GLN A 118 -8.25 -0.91 -16.31
N ILE A 119 -7.37 -0.61 -17.28
CA ILE A 119 -5.90 -0.71 -17.11
C ILE A 119 -5.42 0.26 -16.03
N ARG A 120 -5.92 1.50 -16.02
CA ARG A 120 -5.56 2.49 -15.00
C ARG A 120 -6.01 2.07 -13.60
N LEU A 121 -7.18 1.42 -13.46
CA LEU A 121 -7.62 0.84 -12.18
C LEU A 121 -6.65 -0.24 -11.69
N VAL A 122 -6.23 -1.15 -12.59
CA VAL A 122 -5.23 -2.18 -12.26
C VAL A 122 -3.90 -1.54 -11.86
N ALA A 123 -3.46 -0.50 -12.57
CA ALA A 123 -2.25 0.22 -12.25
C ALA A 123 -2.33 0.88 -10.87
N VAL A 124 -3.42 1.58 -10.56
CA VAL A 124 -3.67 2.18 -9.24
C VAL A 124 -3.57 1.13 -8.14
N ALA A 125 -4.32 0.03 -8.25
CA ALA A 125 -4.32 -1.03 -7.24
C ALA A 125 -2.94 -1.67 -7.04
N SER A 126 -2.24 -1.92 -8.15
CA SER A 126 -0.91 -2.52 -8.14
C SER A 126 0.16 -1.59 -7.55
N LEU A 127 0.05 -0.28 -7.81
CA LEU A 127 0.95 0.71 -7.22
C LEU A 127 0.72 0.85 -5.71
N VAL A 128 -0.54 0.87 -5.25
CA VAL A 128 -0.83 0.92 -3.81
C VAL A 128 -0.32 -0.34 -3.09
N ALA A 129 -0.62 -1.53 -3.62
CA ALA A 129 -0.13 -2.78 -3.05
C ALA A 129 1.41 -2.88 -3.12
N GLY A 130 2.01 -2.40 -4.22
CA GLY A 130 3.46 -2.38 -4.40
C GLY A 130 4.18 -1.45 -3.42
N ALA A 131 3.57 -0.32 -3.05
CA ALA A 131 4.15 0.61 -2.09
C ALA A 131 4.24 0.00 -0.69
N ALA A 132 3.20 -0.74 -0.27
CA ALA A 132 3.23 -1.53 0.95
C ALA A 132 4.37 -2.56 0.91
N ARG A 133 4.55 -3.25 -0.23
CA ARG A 133 5.65 -4.21 -0.39
C ARG A 133 7.03 -3.54 -0.39
N LEU A 134 7.20 -2.36 -0.97
CA LEU A 134 8.47 -1.62 -0.89
C LEU A 134 8.84 -1.30 0.56
N LEU A 135 7.89 -0.77 1.34
CA LEU A 135 8.10 -0.50 2.76
C LEU A 135 8.33 -1.78 3.57
N ALA A 136 7.68 -2.87 3.19
CA ALA A 136 7.93 -4.16 3.82
C ALA A 136 9.36 -4.64 3.58
N GLN A 137 9.88 -4.51 2.35
CA GLN A 137 11.18 -5.09 1.97
C GLN A 137 12.37 -4.27 2.44
N ASP A 138 12.32 -2.95 2.23
CA ASP A 138 13.43 -2.04 2.51
C ASP A 138 12.89 -0.61 2.72
N PRO A 139 12.34 -0.31 3.92
CA PRO A 139 11.75 0.98 4.19
C PRO A 139 12.76 2.13 4.10
N GLY A 140 14.02 1.89 4.49
CA GLY A 140 15.09 2.89 4.41
C GLY A 140 15.36 3.31 2.98
N THR A 141 15.56 2.36 2.05
CA THR A 141 15.71 2.71 0.63
C THR A 141 14.43 3.32 0.06
N ALA A 142 13.26 2.82 0.47
CA ALA A 142 11.99 3.32 -0.03
C ALA A 142 11.80 4.83 0.26
N ILE A 143 12.15 5.26 1.47
CA ILE A 143 12.02 6.63 1.97
C ILE A 143 13.22 7.48 1.53
N GLU A 144 14.44 7.14 1.95
CA GLU A 144 15.62 8.00 1.78
C GLU A 144 16.02 8.18 0.31
N HIS A 145 15.77 7.18 -0.54
CA HIS A 145 16.10 7.24 -1.96
C HIS A 145 14.89 7.61 -2.84
N GLY A 146 13.77 8.02 -2.23
CA GLY A 146 12.57 8.51 -2.90
C GLY A 146 11.94 7.48 -3.84
N GLN A 147 12.01 6.17 -3.53
CA GLN A 147 11.30 5.16 -4.33
C GLN A 147 9.80 5.30 -4.14
N LEU A 148 9.35 5.60 -2.91
CA LEU A 148 7.94 5.80 -2.60
C LEU A 148 7.38 7.01 -3.37
N ASP A 149 8.11 8.12 -3.41
CA ASP A 149 7.75 9.30 -4.22
C ASP A 149 7.62 8.99 -5.71
N ARG A 150 8.55 8.19 -6.26
CA ARG A 150 8.47 7.76 -7.66
C ARG A 150 7.23 6.90 -7.92
N MET A 151 6.82 6.06 -6.97
CA MET A 151 5.55 5.33 -7.09
C MET A 151 4.34 6.26 -7.13
N TRP A 152 4.32 7.29 -6.28
CA TRP A 152 3.23 8.27 -6.27
C TRP A 152 3.19 9.14 -7.51
N ALA A 153 4.33 9.47 -8.11
CA ALA A 153 4.37 10.12 -9.41
C ALA A 153 3.77 9.24 -10.53
N LEU A 154 3.99 7.92 -10.49
CA LEU A 154 3.35 6.98 -11.41
C LEU A 154 1.84 6.87 -11.16
N LEU A 155 1.44 6.86 -9.88
CA LEU A 155 0.03 6.84 -9.48
C LEU A 155 -0.68 8.09 -9.99
N ASP A 156 -0.09 9.26 -9.77
CA ASP A 156 -0.60 10.54 -10.24
C ASP A 156 -0.73 10.53 -11.77
N HIS A 157 0.23 9.97 -12.49
CA HIS A 157 0.15 9.84 -13.95
C HIS A 157 -1.01 8.93 -14.42
N ALA A 158 -1.31 7.86 -13.68
CA ALA A 158 -2.40 6.94 -14.02
C ALA A 158 -3.79 7.59 -13.90
N ILE A 159 -3.92 8.61 -13.05
CA ILE A 159 -5.19 9.24 -12.69
C ILE A 159 -5.43 10.62 -13.34
N VAL A 160 -4.57 11.05 -14.28
CA VAL A 160 -4.73 12.29 -15.09
C VAL A 160 -5.72 12.11 -16.23
#